data_AF-A0A521KRK8-F1
#
_entry.id   AF-A0A521KRK8-F1
#
_cell.length_a   1.000
_cell.length_b   1.000
_cell.length_c   1.000
_cell.angle_alpha   90.00
_cell.angle_beta   90.00
_cell.angle_gamma   90.00
#
_symmetry.space_group_name_H-M   'P 1'
#
loop_
_entity.id
_entity.type
_entity.pdbx_description
1 polymer ?
#
loop_
_entity_poly.entity_id
_entity_poly.type
_entity_poly.pdbx_seq_one_letter_code
_entity_poly.pdbx_strand_id
1 'polypeptide(L)'
;MSGVQVGTRLDLLERLRVKIDQEIAVERRKLALNAPGPRARFEVYEKPKRKAPEPSAGDRLLVELGVTAHEVKVWAVSVGILDQIRRGRVAGHVVDAYALAHRPQADEGGA
;
A
#
# COMPACT_ATOMS: atom_id res chain seq x y z
N MET A 1 17.29 -67.74 -31.54
CA MET A 1 16.48 -67.06 -32.57
C MET A 1 16.29 -65.62 -32.13
N SER A 2 17.15 -64.72 -32.63
CA SER A 2 17.28 -63.34 -32.15
C SER A 2 16.24 -62.48 -32.88
N GLY A 3 15.18 -62.10 -32.16
CA GLY A 3 14.15 -61.19 -32.66
C GLY A 3 14.69 -59.77 -32.68
N VAL A 4 15.35 -59.39 -33.78
CA VAL A 4 15.72 -58.00 -34.04
C VAL A 4 14.43 -57.21 -34.19
N GLN A 5 14.13 -56.38 -33.20
CA GLN A 5 12.94 -55.54 -33.14
C GLN A 5 13.05 -54.46 -34.23
N VAL A 6 12.50 -54.75 -35.41
CA VAL A 6 12.42 -53.82 -36.55
C VAL A 6 11.31 -52.79 -36.25
N GLY A 7 11.58 -51.91 -35.27
CA GLY A 7 11.08 -50.54 -35.29
C GLY A 7 12.22 -49.74 -35.88
N THR A 8 12.09 -49.37 -37.14
CA THR A 8 13.20 -48.86 -37.95
C THR A 8 13.81 -47.61 -37.29
N ARG A 9 15.10 -47.38 -37.52
CA ARG A 9 15.77 -46.13 -37.13
C ARG A 9 14.97 -44.88 -37.56
N LEU A 10 14.20 -45.02 -38.64
CA LEU A 10 13.28 -44.02 -39.16
C LEU A 10 12.11 -43.75 -38.20
N ASP A 11 11.46 -44.78 -37.67
CA ASP A 11 10.42 -44.65 -36.63
C ASP A 11 10.93 -43.98 -35.35
N LEU A 12 12.17 -44.27 -34.96
CA LEU A 12 12.82 -43.61 -33.81
C LEU A 12 13.02 -42.11 -34.07
N LEU A 13 13.47 -41.76 -35.28
CA LEU A 13 13.69 -40.37 -35.68
C LEU A 13 12.36 -39.61 -35.80
N GLU A 14 11.30 -40.25 -36.29
CA GLU A 14 9.96 -39.64 -36.34
C GLU A 14 9.41 -39.37 -34.94
N ARG A 15 9.55 -40.31 -34.01
CA ARG A 15 9.15 -40.11 -32.60
C ARG A 15 9.93 -38.98 -31.94
N LEU A 16 11.25 -38.90 -32.20
CA LEU A 16 12.08 -37.82 -31.68
C LEU A 16 11.68 -36.47 -32.27
N ARG A 17 11.37 -36.41 -33.57
CA ARG A 17 10.88 -35.20 -34.22
C ARG A 17 9.58 -34.70 -33.62
N VAL A 18 8.58 -35.58 -33.47
CA VAL A 18 7.29 -35.24 -32.86
C VAL A 18 7.48 -34.73 -31.43
N LYS A 19 8.38 -35.35 -30.65
CA LYS A 19 8.69 -34.91 -29.29
C LYS A 19 9.32 -33.51 -29.25
N ILE A 20 10.28 -33.23 -30.13
CA ILE A 20 10.92 -31.91 -30.24
C ILE A 20 9.89 -30.85 -30.65
N ASP A 21 9.03 -31.15 -31.62
CA ASP A 21 8.00 -30.21 -32.07
C ASP A 21 7.01 -29.88 -30.94
N GLN A 22 6.65 -30.85 -30.10
CA GLN A 22 5.82 -30.64 -28.91
C GLN A 22 6.52 -29.77 -27.86
N GLU A 23 7.79 -30.03 -27.57
CA GLU A 23 8.57 -29.23 -26.62
C GLU A 23 8.72 -27.78 -27.11
N ILE A 24 9.00 -27.57 -28.40
CA ILE A 24 9.05 -26.24 -29.02
C ILE A 24 7.69 -25.53 -28.91
N ALA A 25 6.58 -26.24 -29.16
CA ALA A 25 5.24 -25.65 -29.05
C ALA A 25 4.91 -25.23 -27.61
N VAL A 26 5.29 -26.04 -26.62
CA VAL A 26 5.13 -25.72 -25.20
C VAL A 26 5.97 -24.51 -24.81
N GLU A 27 7.24 -24.45 -25.20
CA GLU A 27 8.11 -23.31 -24.91
C GLU A 27 7.64 -22.03 -25.61
N ARG A 28 7.19 -22.11 -26.86
CA ARG A 28 6.56 -20.97 -27.55
C ARG A 28 5.31 -20.48 -26.84
N ARG A 29 4.49 -21.38 -26.30
CA ARG A 29 3.30 -21.00 -25.51
C ARG A 29 3.67 -20.37 -24.18
N LYS A 30 4.68 -20.89 -23.47
CA LYS A 30 5.20 -20.26 -22.24
C LYS A 30 5.77 -18.87 -22.53
N LEU A 31 6.53 -18.72 -23.61
CA LEU A 31 7.06 -17.42 -24.04
C LEU A 31 5.96 -16.46 -24.47
N ALA A 32 4.87 -16.94 -25.09
CA ALA A 32 3.72 -16.09 -25.41
C ALA A 32 2.92 -15.67 -24.17
N LEU A 33 2.85 -16.52 -23.14
CA LEU A 33 2.23 -16.19 -21.84
C LEU A 33 3.10 -15.24 -21.01
N ASN A 34 4.43 -15.36 -21.13
CA ASN A 34 5.41 -14.50 -20.46
C ASN A 34 5.82 -13.29 -21.28
N ALA A 35 5.39 -13.21 -22.55
CA ALA A 35 5.56 -12.02 -23.34
C ALA A 35 4.79 -10.94 -22.58
N PRO A 36 5.45 -9.83 -22.19
CA PRO A 36 4.70 -8.67 -21.78
C PRO A 36 3.80 -8.36 -22.96
N GLY A 37 2.50 -8.61 -22.80
CA GLY A 37 1.51 -8.22 -23.80
C GLY A 37 1.79 -6.78 -24.20
N PRO A 38 1.39 -6.33 -25.40
CA PRO A 38 1.49 -4.92 -25.75
C PRO A 38 0.95 -4.20 -24.54
N ARG A 39 1.83 -3.49 -23.80
CA ARG A 39 1.43 -2.75 -22.63
C ARG A 39 0.34 -1.90 -23.20
N ALA A 40 -0.91 -2.28 -22.94
CA ALA A 40 -2.05 -1.43 -23.14
C ALA A 40 -1.51 -0.17 -22.52
N ARG A 41 -1.33 0.86 -23.36
CA ARG A 41 -1.00 2.18 -22.86
C ARG A 41 -2.06 2.32 -21.80
N PHE A 42 -1.67 2.17 -20.54
CA PHE A 42 -2.53 2.52 -19.45
C PHE A 42 -2.67 3.99 -19.77
N GLU A 43 -3.77 4.35 -20.45
CA GLU A 43 -4.35 5.65 -20.31
C GLU A 43 -4.27 5.82 -18.81
N VAL A 44 -3.32 6.68 -18.43
CA VAL A 44 -3.14 7.06 -17.06
C VAL A 44 -4.49 7.65 -16.77
N TYR A 45 -5.35 6.81 -16.19
CA TYR A 45 -6.57 7.24 -15.55
C TYR A 45 -5.99 8.09 -14.44
N GLU A 46 -5.77 9.37 -14.74
CA GLU A 46 -5.48 10.39 -13.77
C GLU A 46 -6.67 10.30 -12.84
N LYS A 47 -6.53 9.48 -11.79
CA LYS A 47 -7.48 9.47 -10.70
C LYS A 47 -7.66 10.94 -10.38
N PRO A 48 -8.88 11.48 -10.47
CA PRO A 48 -9.09 12.90 -10.22
C PRO A 48 -8.43 13.16 -8.88
N LYS A 49 -7.43 14.06 -8.87
CA LYS A 49 -6.69 14.45 -7.66
C LYS A 49 -7.78 14.77 -6.66
N ARG A 50 -8.03 13.85 -5.72
CA ARG A 50 -9.02 14.08 -4.68
C ARG A 50 -8.53 15.35 -4.02
N LYS A 51 -9.33 16.43 -4.13
CA LYS A 51 -9.03 17.69 -3.45
C LYS A 51 -8.59 17.32 -2.05
N ALA A 52 -7.42 17.81 -1.64
CA ALA A 52 -6.92 17.55 -0.29
C ALA A 52 -8.09 17.83 0.66
N PRO A 53 -8.43 16.90 1.57
CA PRO A 53 -9.51 17.14 2.52
C PRO A 53 -9.20 18.45 3.22
N GLU A 54 -10.19 19.35 3.28
CA GLU A 54 -9.99 20.62 3.98
C GLU A 54 -9.49 20.35 5.40
N PRO A 55 -8.49 21.11 5.89
CA PRO A 55 -7.97 20.93 7.23
C PRO A 55 -9.12 21.07 8.22
N SER A 56 -9.27 20.07 9.07
CA SER A 56 -10.33 20.08 10.09
C SER A 56 -10.08 21.20 11.09
N ALA A 57 -11.11 21.63 11.82
CA ALA A 57 -10.96 22.65 12.86
C ALA A 57 -9.87 22.28 13.90
N GLY A 58 -9.72 20.98 14.20
CA GLY A 58 -8.65 20.49 15.07
C GLY A 58 -7.24 20.63 14.47
N ASP A 59 -7.10 20.45 13.15
CA ASP A 59 -5.81 20.62 12.48
C ASP A 59 -5.38 22.09 12.48
N ARG A 60 -6.32 23.03 12.40
CA ARG A 60 -6.05 24.47 12.50
C ARG A 60 -5.57 24.86 13.89
N LEU A 61 -6.24 24.36 14.94
CA LEU A 61 -5.87 24.63 16.34
C LEU A 61 -4.47 24.09 16.68
N LEU A 62 -4.11 22.90 16.19
CA LEU A 62 -2.75 22.36 16.37
C LEU A 62 -1.68 23.29 15.78
N VAL A 63 -1.94 23.84 14.58
CA VAL A 63 -1.04 24.80 13.93
C VAL A 63 -0.96 26.11 14.73
N GLU A 64 -2.08 26.63 15.22
CA GLU A 64 -2.13 27.86 16.02
C GLU A 64 -1.36 27.72 17.35
N LEU A 65 -1.43 26.55 17.98
CA LEU A 65 -0.74 26.25 19.23
C LEU A 65 0.74 25.86 19.03
N GLY A 66 1.18 25.66 17.78
CA GLY A 66 2.54 25.23 17.46
C GLY A 66 2.89 23.83 17.98
N VAL A 67 1.88 22.98 18.22
CA VAL A 67 2.07 21.63 18.77
C VAL A 67 1.66 20.55 17.78
N THR A 68 2.30 19.40 17.90
CA THR A 68 2.02 18.25 17.06
C THR A 68 0.84 17.46 17.58
N ALA A 69 0.11 16.80 16.67
CA ALA A 69 -0.92 15.82 17.02
C ALA A 69 -0.36 14.66 17.88
N HIS A 70 0.96 14.43 17.85
CA HIS A 70 1.61 13.42 18.68
C HIS A 70 1.66 13.85 20.15
N GLU A 71 2.12 15.07 20.43
CA GLU A 71 2.20 15.63 21.79
C GLU A 71 0.84 15.65 22.47
N VAL A 72 -0.19 16.10 21.75
CA VAL A 72 -1.57 16.12 22.28
C VAL A 72 -2.06 14.71 22.60
N LYS A 73 -1.70 13.69 21.80
CA LYS A 73 -2.05 12.30 22.08
C LYS A 73 -1.30 11.75 23.30
N VAL A 74 -0.01 12.02 23.41
CA VAL A 74 0.80 11.58 24.56
C VAL A 74 0.24 12.17 25.85
N TRP A 75 -0.09 13.47 25.85
CA TRP A 75 -0.78 14.12 26.96
C TRP A 75 -2.15 13.48 27.22
N ALA A 76 -2.99 13.32 26.19
CA ALA A 76 -4.31 12.73 26.37
C ALA A 76 -4.26 11.31 26.94
N VAL A 77 -3.22 10.52 26.62
CA VAL A 77 -2.97 9.23 27.25
C VAL A 77 -2.59 9.38 28.73
N SER A 78 -1.73 10.35 29.08
CA SER A 78 -1.30 10.55 30.47
C SER A 78 -2.43 11.02 31.39
N VAL A 79 -3.41 11.77 30.87
CA VAL A 79 -4.61 12.19 31.61
C VAL A 79 -5.80 11.21 31.48
N GLY A 80 -5.64 10.09 30.79
CA GLY A 80 -6.66 9.04 30.68
C GLY A 80 -7.80 9.32 29.68
N ILE A 81 -7.61 10.25 28.73
CA ILE A 81 -8.58 10.63 27.70
C ILE A 81 -8.31 9.84 26.41
N LEU A 82 -8.34 8.50 26.50
CA LEU A 82 -8.02 7.59 25.39
C LEU A 82 -9.19 7.37 24.41
N ASP A 83 -10.43 7.40 24.91
CA ASP A 83 -11.62 7.05 24.13
C ASP A 83 -11.94 8.05 23.00
N GLN A 84 -11.40 9.26 23.08
CA GLN A 84 -11.61 10.35 22.11
C GLN A 84 -10.58 10.33 20.95
N ILE A 85 -9.57 9.45 20.99
CA ILE A 85 -8.50 9.39 19.99
C ILE A 85 -8.79 8.29 18.97
N ARG A 86 -9.46 8.63 17.86
CA ARG A 86 -9.60 7.70 16.73
C ARG A 86 -8.28 7.59 15.96
N ARG A 87 -7.98 6.41 15.40
CA ARG A 87 -6.76 6.16 14.61
C ARG A 87 -6.55 7.27 13.57
N GLY A 88 -5.43 7.97 13.71
CA GLY A 88 -4.97 8.98 12.75
C GLY A 88 -5.47 10.41 12.94
N ARG A 89 -6.42 10.70 13.85
CA ARG A 89 -6.89 12.08 14.11
C ARG A 89 -7.06 12.36 15.60
N VAL A 90 -6.82 13.61 15.99
CA VAL A 90 -7.13 14.13 17.33
C VAL A 90 -8.45 14.88 17.22
N ALA A 91 -9.39 14.62 18.12
CA ALA A 91 -10.64 15.37 18.14
C ALA A 91 -10.37 16.81 18.62
N GLY A 92 -11.05 17.80 18.02
CA GLY A 92 -10.81 19.22 18.32
C GLY A 92 -10.90 19.57 19.81
N HIS A 93 -11.90 19.01 20.51
CA HIS A 93 -12.06 19.24 21.95
C HIS A 93 -10.88 18.71 22.81
N VAL A 94 -10.12 17.72 22.34
CA VAL A 94 -8.90 17.25 23.03
C VAL A 94 -7.78 18.27 22.84
N VAL A 95 -7.70 18.90 21.68
CA VAL A 95 -6.76 20.00 21.40
C VAL A 95 -7.11 21.23 22.25
N ASP A 96 -8.39 21.56 22.38
CA ASP A 96 -8.86 22.64 23.26
C ASP A 96 -8.51 22.36 24.73
N ALA A 97 -8.74 21.13 25.20
CA ALA A 97 -8.38 20.72 26.56
C ALA A 97 -6.86 20.78 26.79
N TYR A 98 -6.06 20.39 25.80
CA TYR A 98 -4.61 20.52 25.84
C TYR A 98 -4.19 22.00 25.93
N ALA A 99 -4.79 22.87 25.12
CA ALA A 99 -4.51 24.31 25.12
C ALA A 99 -4.84 24.96 26.47
N LEU A 100 -5.95 24.58 27.09
CA LEU A 100 -6.33 25.07 28.41
C LEU A 100 -5.37 24.59 29.51
N ALA A 101 -4.94 23.32 29.45
CA ALA A 101 -4.03 22.75 30.44
C ALA A 101 -2.59 23.30 30.35
N HIS A 102 -2.17 23.71 29.16
CA HIS A 102 -0.82 24.25 28.91
C HIS A 102 -0.80 25.76 28.67
N ARG A 103 -1.94 26.43 28.88
CA ARG A 103 -1.94 27.89 28.88
C ARG A 103 -1.05 28.30 30.05
N PRO A 104 -0.02 29.13 29.83
CA PRO A 104 0.69 29.72 30.96
C PRO A 104 -0.40 30.40 31.79
N GLN A 105 -0.58 29.95 33.03
CA GLN A 105 -1.27 30.77 34.02
C GLN A 105 -0.44 32.04 34.06
N ALA A 106 -0.89 33.07 33.33
CA ALA A 106 -0.41 34.41 33.54
C ALA A 106 -0.61 34.63 35.03
N ASP A 107 0.51 34.76 35.74
CA ASP A 107 0.60 34.90 37.18
C ASP A 107 -0.65 35.57 37.73
N GLU A 108 -1.44 34.82 38.49
CA GLU A 108 -2.18 35.42 39.60
C GLU A 108 -1.14 35.84 40.65
N GLY A 109 -0.28 36.79 40.26
CA GLY A 109 0.55 37.61 41.14
C GLY A 109 -0.34 38.65 41.77
N GLY A 110 -1.32 38.19 42.56
CA GLY A 110 -2.12 38.99 43.45
C GLY A 110 -1.59 38.84 44.87
N ALA A 111 -0.82 39.85 45.31
CA ALA A 111 -0.74 40.43 46.65
C ALA A 111 0.70 40.87 47.00
#